data_AF-A0A6A3H6U2-F1
#
_entry.id   AF-A0A6A3H6U2-F1
#
_cell.length_a   1.000
_cell.length_b   1.000
_cell.length_c   1.000
_cell.angle_alpha   90.00
_cell.angle_beta   90.00
_cell.angle_gamma   90.00
#
_symmetry.space_group_name_H-M   'P 1'
#
loop_
_entity.id
_entity.type
_entity.pdbx_description
1 polymer ?
#
loop_
_entity_poly.entity_id
_entity_poly.type
_entity_poly.pdbx_seq_one_letter_code
_entity_poly.pdbx_strand_id
1 'polypeptide(L)'
;MVEIMINCAVIGEGSVISIIIEDWKTVALLKKAIKDEKPSKIKCDAKDLQLFLTKKGDSEWLDEAAAEAAALDWRGNSQGFEPMGPSLWLKNAKHFGENFQPGKDQVHVLVLVPEDEGDSGPASKKARHGYHFVKLPFPSLVMPPNSFQVVEGSFEYQARWHLKRLYEKVVAFWMEATPITVKVVGTTGYGTSHMLAVLVLLLLKNQVKDSYGSVAFVCYIPDCRKLLEDESTVLTIMQQNILLNFPDFSEPLNTIKDIRVVMQAQMVILVADQWNSIDENQMVIDRLGSCLGISAYVKIHGMSMNETLYALLPKQTSDDRNIYCGGFNDDEFGVWLKHHPPFFTEHEDELALLTVLCSVSN
;
A
#
# COMPACT_ATOMS: atom_id res chain seq x y z
N MET A 1 -22.95 -14.10 34.67
CA MET A 1 -23.06 -14.06 33.21
C MET A 1 -23.80 -12.79 32.90
N VAL A 2 -23.17 -11.85 32.21
CA VAL A 2 -23.73 -10.51 31.97
C VAL A 2 -24.01 -10.40 30.49
N GLU A 3 -25.28 -10.21 30.14
CA GLU A 3 -25.68 -9.82 28.78
C GLU A 3 -25.44 -8.32 28.62
N ILE A 4 -24.78 -7.97 27.53
CA ILE A 4 -24.52 -6.58 27.15
C ILE A 4 -25.19 -6.29 25.81
N MET A 5 -25.72 -5.07 25.69
CA MET A 5 -26.24 -4.56 24.43
C MET A 5 -25.13 -3.78 23.73
N ILE A 6 -24.82 -4.17 22.49
CA ILE A 6 -23.80 -3.53 21.67
C ILE A 6 -24.49 -2.94 20.44
N ASN A 7 -24.36 -1.63 20.29
CA ASN A 7 -24.83 -0.93 19.09
C ASN A 7 -23.70 -0.86 18.06
N CYS A 8 -23.99 -1.32 16.85
CA CYS A 8 -23.04 -1.49 15.76
C CYS A 8 -23.49 -0.67 14.53
N ALA A 9 -22.66 0.24 14.04
CA ALA A 9 -22.91 0.96 12.80
C ALA A 9 -22.26 0.25 11.61
N VAL A 10 -23.02 -0.02 10.54
CA VAL A 10 -22.50 -0.66 9.33
C VAL A 10 -22.03 0.38 8.31
N ILE A 11 -20.76 0.26 7.92
CA ILE A 11 -20.09 1.16 6.97
C ILE A 11 -20.73 1.07 5.57
N GLY A 12 -20.93 2.22 4.92
CA GLY A 12 -21.54 2.34 3.59
C GLY A 12 -23.07 2.25 3.56
N GLU A 13 -23.71 1.90 4.67
CA GLU A 13 -25.18 1.85 4.79
C GLU A 13 -25.72 3.01 5.65
N GLY A 14 -24.94 3.49 6.62
CA GLY A 14 -25.37 4.55 7.55
C GLY A 14 -26.53 4.09 8.44
N SER A 15 -26.50 2.84 8.92
CA SER A 15 -27.53 2.30 9.81
C SER A 15 -26.92 1.59 11.01
N VAL A 16 -27.54 1.77 12.18
CA VAL A 16 -27.15 1.12 13.44
C VAL A 16 -28.00 -0.14 13.68
N ILE A 17 -27.37 -1.21 14.15
CA ILE A 17 -28.02 -2.43 14.64
C ILE A 17 -27.64 -2.68 16.09
N SER A 18 -28.55 -3.25 16.87
CA SER A 18 -28.31 -3.58 18.28
C SER A 18 -28.21 -5.09 18.46
N ILE A 19 -27.10 -5.56 19.02
CA ILE A 19 -26.83 -6.97 19.30
C ILE A 19 -26.80 -7.20 20.81
N ILE A 20 -27.57 -8.17 21.29
CA ILE A 20 -27.51 -8.63 22.69
C ILE A 20 -26.60 -9.87 22.74
N ILE A 21 -25.51 -9.79 23.52
CA ILE A 21 -24.51 -10.86 23.61
C ILE A 21 -23.91 -10.94 25.02
N GLU A 22 -23.49 -12.13 25.44
CA GLU A 22 -22.80 -12.32 26.72
C GLU A 22 -21.36 -11.77 26.66
N ASP A 23 -20.96 -11.03 27.69
CA ASP A 23 -19.69 -10.32 27.81
C ASP A 23 -18.41 -11.19 27.73
N TRP A 24 -18.51 -12.47 28.10
CA TRP A 24 -17.40 -13.43 28.02
C TRP A 24 -17.23 -14.06 26.62
N LYS A 25 -18.15 -13.79 25.68
CA LYS A 25 -18.02 -14.26 24.29
C LYS A 25 -16.88 -13.53 23.58
N THR A 26 -16.39 -14.13 22.50
CA THR A 26 -15.30 -13.56 21.68
C THR A 26 -15.84 -12.63 20.61
N VAL A 27 -14.96 -11.79 20.06
CA VAL A 27 -15.27 -10.97 18.88
C VAL A 27 -15.69 -11.82 17.68
N ALA A 28 -15.15 -13.04 17.52
CA ALA A 28 -15.61 -13.97 16.49
C ALA A 28 -17.11 -14.33 16.62
N LEU A 29 -17.62 -14.48 17.85
CA LEU A 29 -19.05 -14.72 18.09
C LEU A 29 -19.89 -13.46 17.87
N LEU A 30 -19.36 -12.27 18.16
CA LEU A 30 -20.01 -11.00 17.84
C LEU A 30 -20.16 -10.81 16.32
N LYS A 31 -19.11 -11.09 15.53
CA LYS A 31 -19.17 -11.05 14.06
C LYS A 31 -20.26 -11.97 13.51
N LYS A 32 -20.39 -13.17 14.09
CA LYS A 32 -21.45 -14.12 13.71
C LYS A 32 -22.84 -13.54 14.01
N ALA A 33 -23.06 -13.00 15.21
CA ALA A 33 -24.32 -12.38 15.58
C ALA A 33 -24.70 -11.20 14.66
N ILE A 34 -23.72 -10.36 14.30
CA ILE A 34 -23.93 -9.24 13.35
C ILE A 34 -24.38 -9.74 11.97
N LYS A 35 -23.75 -10.80 11.45
CA LYS A 35 -24.15 -11.41 10.18
C LYS A 35 -25.56 -12.00 10.25
N ASP A 36 -25.87 -12.71 11.34
CA ASP A 36 -27.17 -13.37 11.52
C ASP A 36 -28.32 -12.36 11.66
N GLU A 37 -28.05 -11.15 12.17
CA GLU A 37 -29.03 -10.05 12.28
C GLU A 37 -29.35 -9.41 10.92
N LYS A 38 -28.37 -9.32 10.00
CA LYS A 38 -28.54 -8.72 8.65
C LYS A 38 -28.04 -9.62 7.50
N PRO A 39 -28.60 -10.83 7.33
CA PRO A 39 -28.10 -11.81 6.36
C PRO A 39 -28.33 -11.39 4.89
N SER A 40 -29.33 -10.53 4.62
CA SER A 40 -29.62 -10.07 3.25
C SER A 40 -28.62 -9.04 2.72
N LYS A 41 -27.91 -8.34 3.62
CA LYS A 41 -26.96 -7.28 3.27
C LYS A 41 -25.51 -7.66 3.55
N ILE A 42 -25.25 -8.45 4.60
CA ILE A 42 -23.94 -9.00 4.90
C ILE A 42 -23.82 -10.38 4.23
N LYS A 43 -23.35 -10.39 2.98
CA LYS A 43 -23.24 -11.62 2.16
C LYS A 43 -21.94 -12.39 2.40
N CYS A 44 -20.87 -11.71 2.80
CA CYS A 44 -19.57 -12.32 3.09
C CYS A 44 -19.61 -13.23 4.33
N ASP A 45 -18.58 -14.05 4.54
CA ASP A 45 -18.48 -14.86 5.76
C ASP A 45 -18.29 -13.96 6.99
N ALA A 46 -18.86 -14.37 8.13
CA ALA A 46 -18.71 -13.63 9.38
C ALA A 46 -17.24 -13.41 9.77
N LYS A 47 -16.34 -14.32 9.38
CA LYS A 47 -14.90 -14.20 9.63
C LYS A 47 -14.28 -12.99 8.90
N ASP A 48 -14.86 -12.60 7.77
CA ASP A 48 -14.33 -11.57 6.87
C ASP A 48 -14.78 -10.16 7.30
N LEU A 49 -15.80 -10.04 8.15
CA LEU A 49 -16.18 -8.76 8.77
C LEU A 49 -15.02 -8.18 9.58
N GLN A 50 -14.78 -6.87 9.49
CA GLN A 50 -13.84 -6.17 10.36
C GLN A 50 -14.62 -5.28 11.33
N LEU A 51 -14.25 -5.33 12.61
CA LEU A 51 -14.93 -4.61 13.69
C LEU A 51 -13.95 -3.64 14.34
N PHE A 52 -14.39 -2.40 14.56
CA PHE A 52 -13.61 -1.35 15.19
C PHE A 52 -14.39 -0.75 16.36
N LEU A 53 -13.71 -0.43 17.46
CA LEU A 53 -14.30 0.33 18.55
C LEU A 53 -14.47 1.79 18.12
N THR A 54 -15.61 2.38 18.45
CA THR A 54 -15.91 3.79 18.17
C THR A 54 -15.30 4.75 19.20
N LYS A 55 -14.77 4.25 20.31
CA LYS A 55 -13.97 5.03 21.25
C LYS A 55 -12.48 4.98 20.88
N LYS A 56 -11.76 6.04 21.25
CA LYS A 56 -10.31 6.20 21.10
C LYS A 56 -9.67 6.31 22.49
N GLY A 57 -8.96 5.29 22.94
CA GLY A 57 -8.45 5.25 24.32
C GLY A 57 -9.56 5.45 25.36
N ASP A 58 -9.43 6.48 26.21
CA ASP A 58 -10.41 6.84 27.26
C ASP A 58 -11.49 7.84 26.77
N SER A 59 -11.67 8.02 25.46
CA SER A 59 -12.70 8.92 24.92
C SER A 59 -14.12 8.36 25.10
N GLU A 60 -15.11 9.24 24.97
CA GLU A 60 -16.52 8.85 24.90
C GLU A 60 -16.82 8.06 23.62
N TRP A 61 -17.88 7.24 23.68
CA TRP A 61 -18.45 6.54 22.54
C TRP A 61 -19.13 7.53 21.59
N LEU A 62 -19.14 7.22 20.29
CA LEU A 62 -19.87 8.04 19.33
C LEU A 62 -21.38 7.95 19.57
N ASP A 63 -22.09 9.03 19.28
CA ASP A 63 -23.54 8.98 19.10
C ASP A 63 -23.90 8.44 17.70
N GLU A 64 -25.19 8.17 17.47
CA GLU A 64 -25.69 7.64 16.20
C GLU A 64 -25.35 8.53 15.00
N ALA A 65 -25.50 9.85 15.11
CA ALA A 65 -25.23 10.78 14.01
C ALA A 65 -23.73 10.85 13.67
N ALA A 66 -22.86 10.87 14.68
CA ALA A 66 -21.42 10.85 14.52
C ALA A 66 -20.93 9.49 13.98
N ALA A 67 -21.55 8.39 14.39
CA ALA A 67 -21.24 7.07 13.89
C ALA A 67 -21.72 6.86 12.45
N GLU A 68 -22.90 7.38 12.08
CA GLU A 68 -23.39 7.38 10.70
C GLU A 68 -22.51 8.25 9.81
N ALA A 69 -22.13 9.45 10.27
CA ALA A 69 -21.18 10.30 9.56
C ALA A 69 -19.83 9.59 9.39
N ALA A 70 -19.31 8.94 10.43
CA ALA A 70 -18.06 8.17 10.36
C ALA A 70 -18.18 6.92 9.46
N ALA A 71 -19.35 6.28 9.43
CA ALA A 71 -19.63 5.11 8.59
C ALA A 71 -19.86 5.47 7.11
N LEU A 72 -20.39 6.67 6.83
CA LEU A 72 -20.58 7.22 5.49
C LEU A 72 -19.31 7.88 4.95
N ASP A 73 -18.54 8.54 5.81
CA ASP A 73 -17.23 9.12 5.50
C ASP A 73 -16.08 8.11 5.73
N TRP A 74 -16.41 6.83 5.94
CA TRP A 74 -15.42 5.77 6.07
C TRP A 74 -14.68 5.58 4.73
N ARG A 75 -13.57 6.29 4.57
CA ARG A 75 -12.68 6.26 3.40
C ARG A 75 -11.48 5.31 3.61
N GLY A 76 -11.68 4.24 4.39
CA GLY A 76 -10.61 3.32 4.78
C GLY A 76 -9.63 3.88 5.81
N ASN A 77 -9.94 5.03 6.42
CA ASN A 77 -9.11 5.66 7.42
C ASN A 77 -9.43 5.09 8.82
N SER A 78 -8.60 4.18 9.32
CA SER A 78 -8.67 3.73 10.72
C SER A 78 -8.01 4.73 11.68
N GLN A 79 -7.63 5.93 11.23
CA GLN A 79 -7.00 6.95 12.08
C GLN A 79 -7.99 7.47 13.13
N GLY A 80 -8.16 6.69 14.19
CA GLY A 80 -8.98 7.04 15.35
C GLY A 80 -9.64 5.85 16.03
N PHE A 81 -10.01 4.82 15.26
CA PHE A 81 -10.80 3.68 15.77
C PHE A 81 -9.94 2.42 15.93
N GLU A 82 -10.04 1.79 17.09
CA GLU A 82 -9.20 0.65 17.44
C GLU A 82 -9.80 -0.66 16.91
N PRO A 83 -9.06 -1.47 16.14
CA PRO A 83 -9.56 -2.74 15.64
C PRO A 83 -9.76 -3.76 16.77
N MET A 84 -10.86 -4.50 16.71
CA MET A 84 -11.16 -5.54 17.70
C MET A 84 -10.47 -6.86 17.34
N GLY A 85 -9.69 -7.40 18.29
CA GLY A 85 -8.98 -8.67 18.11
C GLY A 85 -9.96 -9.86 18.08
N PRO A 86 -9.98 -10.71 17.03
CA PRO A 86 -11.01 -11.76 16.85
C PRO A 86 -11.03 -12.81 17.96
N SER A 87 -9.88 -13.11 18.56
CA SER A 87 -9.73 -14.10 19.63
C SER A 87 -9.87 -13.54 21.04
N LEU A 88 -10.01 -12.22 21.19
CA LEU A 88 -10.16 -11.58 22.50
C LEU A 88 -11.64 -11.60 22.94
N TRP A 89 -11.86 -11.73 24.24
CA TRP A 89 -13.19 -11.62 24.84
C TRP A 89 -13.70 -10.17 24.78
N LEU A 90 -15.02 -9.99 24.75
CA LEU A 90 -15.64 -8.66 24.74
C LEU A 90 -15.31 -7.90 26.04
N LYS A 91 -15.34 -8.57 27.20
CA LYS A 91 -14.93 -8.01 28.50
C LYS A 91 -13.44 -7.71 28.66
N ASN A 92 -12.61 -7.98 27.65
CA ASN A 92 -11.19 -7.67 27.72
C ASN A 92 -10.99 -6.15 27.89
N ALA A 93 -10.01 -5.73 28.69
CA ALA A 93 -9.69 -4.32 28.92
C ALA A 93 -9.40 -3.53 27.63
N LYS A 94 -8.87 -4.20 26.60
CA LYS A 94 -8.63 -3.62 25.25
C LYS A 94 -9.91 -3.44 24.43
N HIS A 95 -11.05 -3.93 24.90
CA HIS A 95 -12.35 -3.80 24.25
C HIS A 95 -13.29 -2.99 25.15
N PHE A 96 -14.27 -3.66 25.76
CA PHE A 96 -15.28 -3.02 26.60
C PHE A 96 -14.89 -2.97 28.09
N GLY A 97 -14.02 -3.89 28.54
CA GLY A 97 -13.64 -4.04 29.94
C GLY A 97 -14.67 -4.83 30.79
N GLU A 98 -14.30 -5.18 32.02
CA GLU A 98 -15.09 -6.09 32.88
C GLU A 98 -16.40 -5.49 33.45
N ASN A 99 -16.61 -4.18 33.32
CA ASN A 99 -17.79 -3.48 33.87
C ASN A 99 -18.47 -2.59 32.82
N PHE A 100 -18.44 -3.00 31.56
CA PHE A 100 -19.07 -2.24 30.48
C PHE A 100 -20.58 -2.11 30.70
N GLN A 101 -21.07 -0.87 30.67
CA GLN A 101 -22.49 -0.56 30.64
C GLN A 101 -22.77 0.34 29.44
N PRO A 102 -23.63 -0.08 28.50
CA PRO A 102 -23.95 0.73 27.34
C PRO A 102 -24.73 1.97 27.77
N GLY A 103 -24.27 3.15 27.34
CA GLY A 103 -25.00 4.39 27.52
C GLY A 103 -26.14 4.54 26.50
N LYS A 104 -27.07 5.45 26.78
CA LYS A 104 -28.17 5.75 25.88
C LYS A 104 -27.62 6.43 24.61
N ASP A 105 -28.13 6.04 23.44
CA ASP A 105 -27.82 6.61 22.13
C ASP A 105 -26.33 6.52 21.72
N GLN A 106 -25.58 5.61 22.34
CA GLN A 106 -24.17 5.35 22.03
C GLN A 106 -24.01 4.23 21.00
N VAL A 107 -23.17 4.45 19.98
CA VAL A 107 -22.67 3.44 19.06
C VAL A 107 -21.30 2.99 19.54
N HIS A 108 -21.11 1.67 19.60
CA HIS A 108 -19.96 1.05 20.26
C HIS A 108 -18.99 0.41 19.26
N VAL A 109 -19.51 -0.04 18.11
CA VAL A 109 -18.73 -0.78 17.11
C VAL A 109 -19.03 -0.26 15.71
N LEU A 110 -18.00 -0.07 14.91
CA LEU A 110 -18.09 0.10 13.45
C LEU A 110 -17.86 -1.25 12.77
N VAL A 111 -18.74 -1.60 11.83
CA VAL A 111 -18.71 -2.85 11.08
C VAL A 111 -18.35 -2.56 9.62
N LEU A 112 -17.19 -3.05 9.19
CA LEU A 112 -16.79 -3.01 7.79
C LEU A 112 -17.08 -4.36 7.14
N VAL A 113 -17.86 -4.31 6.06
CA VAL A 113 -18.20 -5.45 5.21
C VAL A 113 -17.29 -5.40 3.98
N PRO A 114 -16.39 -6.38 3.78
CA PRO A 114 -15.58 -6.44 2.56
C PRO A 114 -16.46 -6.71 1.34
N GLU A 115 -16.14 -6.08 0.20
CA GLU A 115 -16.87 -6.30 -1.05
C GLU A 115 -16.59 -7.70 -1.62
N ASP A 116 -17.64 -8.44 -1.99
CA ASP A 116 -17.53 -9.72 -2.69
C ASP A 116 -17.28 -9.48 -4.20
N GLU A 117 -16.30 -10.17 -4.79
CA GLU A 117 -16.12 -10.28 -6.24
C GLU A 117 -17.27 -11.09 -6.86
N GLY A 118 -18.40 -10.43 -7.15
CA GLY A 118 -19.45 -11.00 -7.98
C GLY A 118 -20.86 -10.60 -7.57
N ASP A 119 -21.41 -9.58 -8.22
CA ASP A 119 -22.58 -9.68 -9.11
C ASP A 119 -22.96 -8.26 -9.59
N SER A 120 -22.82 -7.99 -10.89
CA SER A 120 -22.94 -6.65 -11.47
C SER A 120 -24.32 -6.40 -12.08
N GLY A 121 -25.11 -5.51 -11.48
CA GLY A 121 -26.29 -4.89 -12.10
C GLY A 121 -25.97 -3.55 -12.80
N PRO A 122 -26.73 -3.13 -13.83
CA PRO A 122 -26.29 -2.06 -14.76
C PRO A 122 -26.46 -0.63 -14.25
N ALA A 123 -27.06 -0.41 -13.06
CA ALA A 123 -27.50 0.92 -12.63
C ALA A 123 -26.50 1.71 -11.76
N SER A 124 -25.41 1.11 -11.30
CA SER A 124 -24.36 1.82 -10.53
C SER A 124 -23.08 2.00 -11.35
N LYS A 125 -23.18 2.87 -12.36
CA LYS A 125 -22.04 3.40 -13.14
C LYS A 125 -21.80 4.90 -12.88
N LYS A 126 -22.17 5.41 -11.71
CA LYS A 126 -21.77 6.78 -11.30
C LYS A 126 -20.88 6.70 -10.06
N ALA A 127 -19.66 7.20 -10.25
CA ALA A 127 -18.56 7.36 -9.30
C ALA A 127 -17.85 6.06 -8.83
N ARG A 128 -17.08 5.44 -9.73
CA ARG A 128 -15.99 4.51 -9.39
C ARG A 128 -14.67 5.28 -9.42
N HIS A 129 -14.13 5.67 -8.28
CA HIS A 129 -12.78 6.22 -8.08
C HIS A 129 -12.36 5.83 -6.66
N GLY A 130 -11.30 5.09 -6.32
CA GLY A 130 -10.18 4.53 -7.08
C GLY A 130 -9.02 4.28 -6.11
N TYR A 131 -9.22 3.40 -5.11
CA TYR A 131 -8.17 2.93 -4.22
C TYR A 131 -8.08 1.41 -4.26
N HIS A 132 -6.85 0.91 -4.38
CA HIS A 132 -6.55 -0.51 -4.22
C HIS A 132 -5.68 -0.65 -2.98
N PHE A 133 -6.19 -1.34 -1.96
CA PHE A 133 -5.37 -1.81 -0.86
C PHE A 133 -4.45 -2.90 -1.39
N VAL A 134 -3.16 -2.62 -1.39
CA VAL A 134 -2.16 -3.61 -1.80
C VAL A 134 -1.68 -4.31 -0.53
N LYS A 135 -2.04 -5.58 -0.38
CA LYS A 135 -1.45 -6.43 0.66
C LYS A 135 0.04 -6.57 0.39
N LEU A 136 0.85 -6.16 1.35
CA LEU A 136 2.27 -6.46 1.38
C LEU A 136 2.42 -7.96 1.69
N PRO A 137 3.17 -8.72 0.91
CA PRO A 137 3.53 -10.10 1.23
C PRO A 137 4.56 -10.18 2.37
N PHE A 138 4.81 -9.08 3.09
CA PHE A 138 5.89 -8.94 4.06
C PHE A 138 5.32 -8.61 5.45
N PRO A 139 5.29 -9.56 6.40
CA PRO A 139 4.94 -9.26 7.78
C PRO A 139 6.07 -8.53 8.55
N SER A 140 7.32 -8.58 8.08
CA SER A 140 8.45 -8.24 8.97
C SER A 140 9.81 -7.85 8.35
N LEU A 141 10.04 -7.96 7.03
CA LEU A 141 11.41 -7.98 6.50
C LEU A 141 11.95 -6.69 5.87
N VAL A 142 11.09 -5.73 5.56
CA VAL A 142 11.50 -4.36 5.22
C VAL A 142 10.44 -3.46 5.84
N MET A 143 10.76 -2.63 6.82
CA MET A 143 9.87 -1.49 7.12
C MET A 143 9.88 -0.64 5.85
N PRO A 144 8.78 -0.58 5.08
CA PRO A 144 8.74 0.35 3.98
C PRO A 144 8.94 1.76 4.56
N PRO A 145 9.52 2.68 3.79
CA PRO A 145 9.76 4.04 4.25
C PRO A 145 8.51 4.59 4.96
N ASN A 146 8.67 5.36 6.05
CA ASN A 146 7.52 5.87 6.84
C ASN A 146 6.43 6.55 5.99
N SER A 147 6.78 7.03 4.79
CA SER A 147 5.87 7.59 3.78
C SER A 147 4.86 6.59 3.21
N PHE A 148 4.98 5.29 3.43
CA PHE A 148 4.05 4.27 2.96
C PHE A 148 2.87 4.02 3.90
N GLN A 149 2.87 4.60 5.12
CA GLN A 149 1.78 4.51 6.10
C GLN A 149 1.16 3.10 6.19
N VAL A 150 2.00 2.09 6.41
CA VAL A 150 1.55 0.69 6.38
C VAL A 150 0.69 0.38 7.60
N VAL A 151 -0.50 -0.15 7.34
CA VAL A 151 -1.47 -0.57 8.35
C VAL A 151 -1.81 -2.04 8.09
N GLU A 152 -1.61 -2.89 9.10
CA GLU A 152 -1.91 -4.34 9.05
C GLU A 152 -1.33 -5.08 7.82
N GLY A 153 -0.10 -4.73 7.41
CA GLY A 153 0.54 -5.37 6.26
C GLY A 153 -0.10 -5.00 4.92
N SER A 154 -0.84 -3.91 4.85
CA SER A 154 -1.35 -3.32 3.60
C SER A 154 -0.98 -1.83 3.55
N PHE A 155 -0.93 -1.25 2.36
CA PHE A 155 -0.77 0.20 2.19
C PHE A 155 -1.71 0.75 1.14
N GLU A 156 -2.00 2.03 1.29
CA GLU A 156 -2.79 2.79 0.33
C GLU A 156 -1.91 3.20 -0.84
N TYR A 157 -2.24 2.69 -2.03
CA TYR A 157 -1.57 3.11 -3.25
C TYR A 157 -2.30 4.29 -3.89
N GLN A 158 -1.61 5.42 -4.01
CA GLN A 158 -2.05 6.56 -4.80
C GLN A 158 -1.95 6.18 -6.28
N ALA A 159 -3.07 5.72 -6.86
CA ALA A 159 -3.15 5.14 -8.19
C ALA A 159 -2.50 6.02 -9.27
N ARG A 160 -1.21 5.77 -9.58
CA ARG A 160 -0.50 6.49 -10.63
C ARG A 160 -0.83 5.89 -11.97
N TRP A 161 -1.23 6.73 -12.92
CA TRP A 161 -1.53 6.30 -14.29
C TRP A 161 -0.31 5.63 -14.93
N HIS A 162 0.89 6.10 -14.58
CA HIS A 162 2.17 5.58 -15.06
C HIS A 162 2.44 4.13 -14.62
N LEU A 163 1.87 3.63 -13.52
CA LEU A 163 2.14 2.28 -13.02
C LEU A 163 1.71 1.22 -14.01
N LYS A 164 0.49 1.34 -14.55
CA LYS A 164 -0.06 0.37 -15.49
C LYS A 164 0.84 0.27 -16.72
N ARG A 165 1.21 1.42 -17.30
CA ARG A 165 2.10 1.50 -18.46
C ARG A 165 3.48 0.91 -18.15
N LEU A 166 4.04 1.18 -16.97
CA LEU A 166 5.32 0.62 -16.54
C LEU A 166 5.24 -0.91 -16.38
N TYR A 167 4.19 -1.43 -15.73
CA TYR A 167 3.98 -2.86 -15.56
C TYR A 167 3.88 -3.59 -16.90
N GLU A 168 3.03 -3.10 -17.80
CA GLU A 168 2.85 -3.67 -19.15
C GLU A 168 4.16 -3.70 -19.94
N LYS A 169 4.95 -2.61 -19.87
CA LYS A 169 6.26 -2.54 -20.52
C LYS A 169 7.27 -3.53 -19.94
N VAL A 170 7.38 -3.60 -18.62
CA VAL A 170 8.31 -4.51 -17.94
C VAL A 170 7.98 -5.96 -18.28
N VAL A 171 6.70 -6.32 -18.31
CA VAL A 171 6.25 -7.65 -18.73
C VAL A 171 6.59 -7.93 -20.19
N ALA A 172 6.38 -6.97 -21.09
CA ALA A 172 6.75 -7.13 -22.50
C ALA A 172 8.26 -7.35 -22.68
N PHE A 173 9.09 -6.55 -22.03
CA PHE A 173 10.55 -6.72 -22.08
C PHE A 173 11.02 -8.03 -21.47
N TRP A 174 10.36 -8.47 -20.40
CA TRP A 174 10.64 -9.77 -19.78
C TRP A 174 10.38 -10.93 -20.76
N MET A 175 9.27 -10.88 -21.50
CA MET A 175 8.92 -11.89 -22.50
C MET A 175 9.95 -12.01 -23.63
N GLU A 176 10.55 -10.89 -24.02
CA GLU A 176 11.57 -10.84 -25.07
C GLU A 176 12.91 -11.47 -24.65
N ALA A 177 13.15 -11.66 -23.34
CA ALA A 177 14.37 -12.22 -22.79
C ALA A 177 15.64 -11.54 -23.36
N THR A 178 15.59 -10.22 -23.55
CA THR A 178 16.77 -9.42 -23.91
C THR A 178 17.15 -8.49 -22.75
N PRO A 179 18.45 -8.36 -22.42
CA PRO A 179 18.88 -7.42 -21.39
C PRO A 179 18.54 -5.98 -21.77
N ILE A 180 17.75 -5.31 -20.93
CA ILE A 180 17.29 -3.95 -21.12
C ILE A 180 17.33 -3.15 -19.82
N THR A 181 17.52 -1.84 -19.95
CA THR A 181 17.41 -0.89 -18.85
C THR A 181 16.28 0.10 -19.13
N VAL A 182 15.35 0.19 -18.20
CA VAL A 182 14.22 1.11 -18.16
C VAL A 182 14.53 2.17 -17.11
N LYS A 183 14.55 3.44 -17.50
CA LYS A 183 14.72 4.54 -16.53
C LYS A 183 13.34 5.08 -16.14
N VAL A 184 13.08 5.14 -14.85
CA VAL A 184 11.87 5.75 -14.30
C VAL A 184 12.31 7.01 -13.57
N VAL A 185 12.14 8.16 -14.23
CA VAL A 185 12.56 9.45 -13.69
C VAL A 185 11.34 10.18 -13.19
N GLY A 186 11.34 10.62 -11.94
CA GLY A 186 10.24 11.44 -11.44
C GLY A 186 10.63 12.54 -10.48
N THR A 187 9.71 13.50 -10.32
CA THR A 187 9.90 14.60 -9.39
C THR A 187 9.80 14.10 -7.96
N THR A 188 10.77 14.46 -7.13
CA THR A 188 10.79 14.09 -5.71
C THR A 188 9.49 14.51 -5.02
N GLY A 189 8.92 13.62 -4.20
CA GLY A 189 7.68 13.87 -3.47
C GLY A 189 6.38 13.48 -4.17
N TYR A 190 6.44 13.10 -5.46
CA TYR A 190 5.24 12.74 -6.23
C TYR A 190 4.98 11.23 -6.32
N GLY A 191 5.54 10.40 -5.43
CA GLY A 191 5.17 8.98 -5.32
C GLY A 191 5.81 8.03 -6.34
N THR A 192 6.94 8.38 -6.95
CA THR A 192 7.71 7.46 -7.82
C THR A 192 8.19 6.23 -7.06
N SER A 193 8.76 6.42 -5.85
CA SER A 193 9.18 5.32 -4.97
C SER A 193 8.01 4.40 -4.62
N HIS A 194 6.83 4.98 -4.32
CA HIS A 194 5.60 4.22 -4.08
C HIS A 194 5.20 3.39 -5.29
N MET A 195 5.22 3.98 -6.49
CA MET A 195 4.93 3.26 -7.72
C MET A 195 5.88 2.08 -7.95
N LEU A 196 7.19 2.25 -7.72
CA LEU A 196 8.17 1.17 -7.89
C LEU A 196 7.98 0.04 -6.88
N ALA A 197 7.65 0.36 -5.62
CA ALA A 197 7.32 -0.66 -4.63
C ALA A 197 6.07 -1.47 -5.05
N VAL A 198 5.02 -0.81 -5.53
CA VAL A 198 3.80 -1.49 -6.01
C VAL A 198 4.08 -2.37 -7.22
N LEU A 199 4.93 -1.89 -8.13
CA LEU A 199 5.38 -2.68 -9.28
C LEU A 199 6.01 -4.00 -8.84
N VAL A 200 6.91 -3.97 -7.85
CA VAL A 200 7.56 -5.17 -7.30
C VAL A 200 6.52 -6.16 -6.77
N LEU A 201 5.51 -5.68 -6.05
CA LEU A 201 4.45 -6.52 -5.51
C LEU A 201 3.62 -7.19 -6.60
N LEU A 202 3.29 -6.43 -7.66
CA LEU A 202 2.57 -6.97 -8.81
C LEU A 202 3.40 -8.02 -9.56
N LEU A 203 4.71 -7.82 -9.69
CA LEU A 203 5.62 -8.79 -10.32
C LEU A 203 5.72 -10.08 -9.49
N LEU A 204 5.92 -9.96 -8.17
CA LEU A 204 5.98 -11.10 -7.25
C LEU A 204 4.65 -11.87 -7.21
N LYS A 205 3.51 -11.18 -7.21
CA LYS A 205 2.18 -11.80 -7.16
C LYS A 205 1.84 -12.53 -8.45
N ASN A 206 2.14 -11.94 -9.61
CA ASN A 206 1.70 -12.47 -10.89
C ASN A 206 2.65 -13.51 -11.47
N GLN A 207 3.91 -13.57 -11.02
CA GLN A 207 4.93 -14.56 -11.41
C GLN A 207 4.94 -14.82 -12.92
N VAL A 208 5.00 -13.74 -13.70
CA VAL A 208 4.91 -13.80 -15.15
C VAL A 208 6.11 -14.59 -15.71
N LYS A 209 5.80 -15.59 -16.54
CA LYS A 209 6.82 -16.40 -17.22
C LYS A 209 7.31 -15.71 -18.48
N ASP A 210 8.59 -15.86 -18.81
CA ASP A 210 9.12 -15.44 -20.10
C ASP A 210 8.73 -16.41 -21.23
N SER A 211 9.23 -16.16 -22.44
CA SER A 211 9.02 -17.02 -23.61
C SER A 211 9.59 -18.43 -23.48
N TYR A 212 10.50 -18.67 -22.52
CA TYR A 212 11.10 -19.97 -22.23
C TYR A 212 10.45 -20.67 -21.02
N GLY A 213 9.44 -20.04 -20.39
CA GLY A 213 8.72 -20.57 -19.23
C GLY A 213 9.38 -20.27 -17.87
N SER A 214 10.43 -19.46 -17.85
CA SER A 214 11.16 -19.07 -16.63
C SER A 214 10.42 -17.98 -15.87
N VAL A 215 10.35 -18.11 -14.54
CA VAL A 215 9.82 -17.06 -13.65
C VAL A 215 10.96 -16.17 -13.21
N ALA A 216 10.73 -14.85 -13.22
CA ALA A 216 11.73 -13.88 -12.78
C ALA A 216 11.98 -13.97 -11.28
N PHE A 217 13.24 -13.92 -10.88
CA PHE A 217 13.62 -13.46 -9.55
C PHE A 217 13.47 -11.94 -9.49
N VAL A 218 12.57 -11.43 -8.66
CA VAL A 218 12.34 -9.99 -8.51
C VAL A 218 13.26 -9.47 -7.41
N CYS A 219 14.27 -8.67 -7.78
CA CYS A 219 15.17 -8.02 -6.84
C CYS A 219 14.78 -6.57 -6.65
N TYR A 220 14.42 -6.17 -5.44
CA TYR A 220 14.06 -4.80 -5.08
C TYR A 220 15.08 -4.16 -4.15
N ILE A 221 15.53 -2.96 -4.51
CA ILE A 221 16.42 -2.12 -3.72
C ILE A 221 15.72 -0.76 -3.54
N PRO A 222 15.06 -0.52 -2.39
CA PRO A 222 14.26 0.70 -2.17
C PRO A 222 15.10 1.97 -2.01
N ASP A 223 16.39 1.84 -1.69
CA ASP A 223 17.30 2.96 -1.52
C ASP A 223 18.72 2.51 -1.89
N CYS A 224 19.20 2.91 -3.07
CA CYS A 224 20.54 2.55 -3.54
C CYS A 224 21.66 3.15 -2.70
N ARG A 225 21.42 4.17 -1.86
CA ARG A 225 22.48 4.73 -0.98
C ARG A 225 22.98 3.70 0.02
N LYS A 226 22.11 2.77 0.44
CA LYS A 226 22.49 1.64 1.30
C LYS A 226 23.56 0.75 0.67
N LEU A 227 23.68 0.74 -0.66
CA LEU A 227 24.73 -0.01 -1.36
C LEU A 227 26.11 0.67 -1.29
N LEU A 228 26.19 1.92 -0.83
CA LEU A 228 27.46 2.64 -0.61
C LEU A 228 28.06 2.33 0.77
N GLU A 229 27.29 1.69 1.66
CA GLU A 229 27.74 1.24 2.96
C GLU A 229 28.67 0.01 2.82
N ASP A 230 28.78 -0.79 3.88
CA ASP A 230 29.64 -1.96 3.91
C ASP A 230 29.01 -3.21 3.26
N GLU A 231 29.82 -4.27 3.16
CA GLU A 231 29.44 -5.53 2.52
C GLU A 231 28.28 -6.24 3.25
N SER A 232 28.14 -6.05 4.56
CA SER A 232 27.07 -6.67 5.36
C SER A 232 25.69 -6.09 5.03
N THR A 233 25.61 -4.80 4.68
CA THR A 233 24.36 -4.18 4.21
C THR A 233 23.92 -4.80 2.87
N VAL A 234 24.85 -5.00 1.94
CA VAL A 234 24.57 -5.67 0.66
C VAL A 234 24.10 -7.10 0.87
N LEU A 235 24.77 -7.84 1.76
CA LEU A 235 24.39 -9.20 2.13
C LEU A 235 22.95 -9.24 2.68
N THR A 236 22.62 -8.34 3.60
CA THR A 236 21.28 -8.24 4.21
C THR A 236 20.20 -7.95 3.18
N ILE A 237 20.46 -7.01 2.26
CA ILE A 237 19.53 -6.69 1.16
C ILE A 237 19.29 -7.92 0.27
N MET A 238 20.34 -8.67 -0.05
CA MET A 238 20.23 -9.85 -0.90
C MET A 238 19.51 -11.02 -0.19
N GLN A 239 19.80 -11.24 1.10
CA GLN A 239 19.07 -12.22 1.93
C GLN A 239 17.57 -11.93 1.95
N GLN A 240 17.20 -10.66 2.17
CA GLN A 240 15.80 -10.24 2.15
C GLN A 240 15.17 -10.57 0.80
N ASN A 241 15.81 -10.18 -0.31
CA ASN A 241 15.31 -10.46 -1.66
C ASN A 241 15.15 -11.95 -1.95
N ILE A 242 16.05 -12.81 -1.46
CA ILE A 242 15.91 -14.27 -1.58
C ILE A 242 14.67 -14.74 -0.83
N LEU A 243 14.45 -14.30 0.41
CA LEU A 243 13.25 -14.63 1.18
C LEU A 243 11.97 -14.08 0.54
N LEU A 244 12.03 -12.95 -0.17
CA LEU A 244 10.87 -12.41 -0.88
C LEU A 244 10.41 -13.31 -2.02
N ASN A 245 11.35 -13.92 -2.74
CA ASN A 245 11.05 -14.81 -3.87
C ASN A 245 10.83 -16.26 -3.42
N PHE A 246 11.49 -16.66 -2.32
CA PHE A 246 11.46 -18.02 -1.77
C PHE A 246 11.19 -17.97 -0.25
N PRO A 247 9.93 -17.84 0.18
CA PRO A 247 9.59 -17.71 1.60
C PRO A 247 10.02 -18.90 2.46
N ASP A 248 10.11 -20.09 1.87
CA ASP A 248 10.51 -21.33 2.54
C ASP A 248 12.03 -21.58 2.51
N PHE A 249 12.83 -20.60 2.03
CA PHE A 249 14.28 -20.74 1.95
C PHE A 249 14.91 -20.84 3.35
N SER A 250 15.59 -21.95 3.63
CA SER A 250 16.11 -22.27 4.98
C SER A 250 17.64 -22.37 5.05
N GLU A 251 18.35 -22.31 3.93
CA GLU A 251 19.80 -22.44 3.92
C GLU A 251 20.48 -21.18 4.48
N PRO A 252 21.62 -21.32 5.19
CA PRO A 252 22.32 -20.17 5.74
C PRO A 252 23.04 -19.37 4.63
N LEU A 253 22.80 -18.06 4.59
CA LEU A 253 23.39 -17.15 3.60
C LEU A 253 24.36 -16.18 4.27
N ASN A 254 25.50 -16.66 4.75
CA ASN A 254 26.39 -15.84 5.59
C ASN A 254 27.37 -14.98 4.79
N THR A 255 27.56 -15.27 3.50
CA THR A 255 28.55 -14.60 2.66
C THR A 255 27.97 -14.25 1.30
N ILE A 256 28.60 -13.28 0.61
CA ILE A 256 28.27 -12.96 -0.78
C ILE A 256 28.46 -14.19 -1.70
N LYS A 257 29.38 -15.11 -1.35
CA LYS A 257 29.57 -16.34 -2.14
C LYS A 257 28.34 -17.23 -2.08
N ASP A 258 27.71 -17.34 -0.92
CA ASP A 258 26.48 -18.14 -0.74
C ASP A 258 25.33 -17.54 -1.57
N ILE A 259 25.17 -16.21 -1.54
CA ILE A 259 24.22 -15.48 -2.38
C ILE A 259 24.43 -15.79 -3.85
N ARG A 260 25.68 -15.74 -4.34
CA ARG A 260 25.99 -16.01 -5.75
C ARG A 260 25.59 -17.41 -6.18
N VAL A 261 25.76 -18.42 -5.32
CA VAL A 261 25.37 -19.80 -5.64
C VAL A 261 23.85 -19.88 -5.88
N VAL A 262 23.06 -19.22 -5.04
CA VAL A 262 21.59 -19.16 -5.22
C VAL A 262 21.22 -18.41 -6.50
N MET A 263 21.89 -17.29 -6.78
CA MET A 263 21.58 -16.39 -7.90
C MET A 263 22.06 -16.91 -9.28
N GLN A 264 23.00 -17.86 -9.33
CA GLN A 264 23.62 -18.32 -10.57
C GLN A 264 22.62 -18.85 -11.62
N ALA A 265 21.52 -19.47 -11.18
CA ALA A 265 20.48 -20.00 -12.06
C ALA A 265 19.29 -19.04 -12.26
N GLN A 266 19.31 -17.87 -11.62
CA GLN A 266 18.17 -16.96 -11.58
C GLN A 266 18.25 -15.92 -12.67
N MET A 267 17.15 -15.73 -13.40
CA MET A 267 16.96 -14.62 -14.32
C MET A 267 16.28 -13.48 -13.53
N VAL A 268 16.88 -12.29 -13.53
CA VAL A 268 16.51 -11.24 -12.57
C VAL A 268 15.79 -10.07 -13.23
N ILE A 269 14.70 -9.63 -12.61
CA ILE A 269 14.15 -8.27 -12.78
C ILE A 269 14.62 -7.43 -11.59
N LEU A 270 15.51 -6.49 -11.83
CA LEU A 270 16.04 -5.57 -10.82
C LEU A 270 15.21 -4.29 -10.82
N VAL A 271 14.64 -3.95 -9.67
CA VAL A 271 13.98 -2.67 -9.41
C VAL A 271 14.78 -1.92 -8.36
N ALA A 272 15.49 -0.86 -8.76
CA ALA A 272 16.42 -0.15 -7.91
C ALA A 272 16.05 1.33 -7.85
N ASP A 273 15.64 1.82 -6.69
CA ASP A 273 15.21 3.20 -6.47
C ASP A 273 16.38 4.07 -5.96
N GLN A 274 16.30 5.36 -6.24
CA GLN A 274 17.36 6.35 -5.96
C GLN A 274 18.70 6.02 -6.63
N TRP A 275 18.65 5.48 -7.86
CA TRP A 275 19.81 5.05 -8.65
C TRP A 275 20.84 6.16 -8.88
N ASN A 276 20.41 7.44 -8.96
CA ASN A 276 21.30 8.60 -9.06
C ASN A 276 22.36 8.66 -7.95
N SER A 277 22.15 7.94 -6.85
CA SER A 277 23.09 7.92 -5.73
C SER A 277 24.34 7.08 -6.01
N ILE A 278 24.29 6.19 -7.01
CA ILE A 278 25.35 5.22 -7.30
C ILE A 278 25.72 5.15 -8.79
N ASP A 279 25.07 5.92 -9.65
CA ASP A 279 25.20 5.83 -11.11
C ASP A 279 26.61 6.14 -11.63
N GLU A 280 27.37 6.98 -10.92
CA GLU A 280 28.78 7.27 -11.19
C GLU A 280 29.75 6.32 -10.44
N ASN A 281 29.25 5.46 -9.55
CA ASN A 281 30.07 4.56 -8.74
C ASN A 281 30.13 3.14 -9.33
N GLN A 282 30.99 2.97 -10.34
CA GLN A 282 31.14 1.70 -11.05
C GLN A 282 31.49 0.52 -10.13
N MET A 283 32.30 0.75 -9.09
CA MET A 283 32.69 -0.30 -8.14
C MET A 283 31.48 -0.88 -7.41
N VAL A 284 30.52 -0.04 -7.01
CA VAL A 284 29.29 -0.47 -6.32
C VAL A 284 28.34 -1.17 -7.29
N ILE A 285 28.23 -0.66 -8.51
CA ILE A 285 27.44 -1.29 -9.59
C ILE A 285 28.00 -2.69 -9.92
N ASP A 286 29.32 -2.81 -10.04
CA ASP A 286 30.00 -4.07 -10.31
C ASP A 286 29.82 -5.05 -9.15
N ARG A 287 29.91 -4.58 -7.89
CA ARG A 287 29.65 -5.40 -6.70
C ARG A 287 28.22 -5.95 -6.70
N LEU A 288 27.22 -5.11 -6.98
CA LEU A 288 25.83 -5.53 -7.11
C LEU A 288 25.65 -6.53 -8.26
N GLY A 289 26.18 -6.22 -9.44
CA GLY A 289 26.16 -7.12 -10.60
C GLY A 289 26.81 -8.48 -10.29
N SER A 290 27.91 -8.49 -9.54
CA SER A 290 28.58 -9.71 -9.10
C SER A 290 27.70 -10.60 -8.21
N CYS A 291 26.81 -10.00 -7.41
CA CYS A 291 25.85 -10.72 -6.56
C CYS A 291 24.69 -11.29 -7.37
N LEU A 292 24.18 -10.53 -8.34
CA LEU A 292 23.07 -10.93 -9.21
C LEU A 292 23.49 -11.95 -10.29
N GLY A 293 24.78 -12.09 -10.54
CA GLY A 293 25.31 -12.87 -11.66
C GLY A 293 25.21 -12.13 -13.00
N ILE A 294 25.37 -12.85 -14.11
CA ILE A 294 25.33 -12.28 -15.48
C ILE A 294 23.86 -12.05 -15.93
N SER A 295 22.90 -12.19 -15.01
CA SER A 295 21.54 -12.64 -15.32
C SER A 295 20.45 -11.58 -15.19
N ALA A 296 20.78 -10.31 -14.95
CA ALA A 296 19.76 -9.26 -14.83
C ALA A 296 19.26 -8.85 -16.22
N TYR A 297 18.04 -9.27 -16.56
CA TYR A 297 17.41 -8.99 -17.87
C TYR A 297 16.75 -7.63 -17.88
N VAL A 298 15.84 -7.36 -16.96
CA VAL A 298 15.17 -6.06 -16.91
C VAL A 298 15.71 -5.30 -15.70
N LYS A 299 16.37 -4.17 -15.96
CA LYS A 299 16.84 -3.26 -14.92
C LYS A 299 15.98 -2.02 -14.93
N ILE A 300 15.34 -1.71 -13.80
CA ILE A 300 14.51 -0.53 -13.61
C ILE A 300 15.24 0.39 -12.67
N HIS A 301 15.70 1.52 -13.20
CA HIS A 301 16.39 2.53 -12.41
C HIS A 301 15.40 3.64 -12.04
N GLY A 302 14.98 3.66 -10.79
CA GLY A 302 14.24 4.76 -10.18
C GLY A 302 15.17 5.93 -9.92
N MET A 303 14.83 7.09 -10.48
CA MET A 303 15.70 8.26 -10.52
C MET A 303 14.91 9.50 -10.12
N SER A 304 15.52 10.38 -9.32
CA SER A 304 14.99 11.73 -9.11
C SER A 304 15.29 12.59 -10.34
N MET A 305 14.33 13.43 -10.72
CA MET A 305 14.52 14.42 -11.77
C MET A 305 15.62 15.42 -11.34
N ASN A 306 16.59 15.66 -12.22
CA ASN A 306 17.62 16.69 -12.07
C ASN A 306 17.69 17.58 -13.33
N GLU A 307 18.42 18.70 -13.27
CA GLU A 307 18.51 19.67 -14.39
C GLU A 307 18.98 19.02 -15.70
N THR A 308 19.93 18.09 -15.61
CA THR A 308 20.47 17.37 -16.78
C THR A 308 19.42 16.46 -17.43
N LEU A 309 18.67 15.69 -16.63
CA LEU A 309 17.58 14.83 -17.13
C LEU A 309 16.43 15.68 -17.67
N TYR A 310 16.16 16.81 -17.04
CA TYR A 310 15.15 17.76 -17.50
C TYR A 310 15.50 18.33 -18.88
N ALA A 311 16.77 18.70 -19.11
CA ALA A 311 17.25 19.18 -20.41
C ALA A 311 17.20 18.13 -21.52
N LEU A 312 17.12 16.84 -21.17
CA LEU A 312 17.02 15.72 -22.10
C LEU A 312 15.57 15.33 -22.46
N LEU A 313 14.57 15.76 -21.66
CA LEU A 313 13.14 15.51 -21.91
C LEU A 313 12.69 15.84 -23.34
N PRO A 314 13.05 17.01 -23.94
CA PRO A 314 12.58 17.38 -25.27
C PRO A 314 13.20 16.53 -26.39
N LYS A 315 14.33 15.88 -26.12
CA LYS A 315 15.10 15.10 -27.11
C LYS A 315 14.75 13.60 -27.10
N GLN A 316 13.99 13.14 -26.10
CA GLN A 316 13.74 11.72 -25.84
C GLN A 316 12.36 11.21 -26.26
N THR A 317 11.59 12.00 -27.02
CA THR A 317 10.27 11.59 -27.52
C THR A 317 10.29 10.34 -28.44
N SER A 318 11.47 9.80 -28.79
CA SER A 318 11.63 8.57 -29.57
C SER A 318 12.11 7.33 -28.79
N ASP A 319 12.66 7.45 -27.58
CA ASP A 319 13.18 6.30 -26.82
C ASP A 319 12.13 5.79 -25.80
N ASP A 320 11.35 4.79 -26.21
CA ASP A 320 10.25 4.25 -25.39
C ASP A 320 10.73 3.51 -24.11
N ARG A 321 12.04 3.43 -23.86
CA ARG A 321 12.61 2.80 -22.65
C ARG A 321 12.52 3.68 -21.41
N ASN A 322 12.39 4.99 -21.56
CA ASN A 322 12.36 5.91 -20.41
C ASN A 322 10.91 6.30 -20.07
N ILE A 323 10.58 6.23 -18.79
CA ILE A 323 9.29 6.66 -18.25
C ILE A 323 9.53 7.88 -17.39
N TYR A 324 8.89 8.97 -17.77
CA TYR A 324 8.93 10.22 -17.05
C TYR A 324 7.65 10.38 -16.24
N CYS A 325 7.80 10.29 -14.93
CA CYS A 325 6.73 10.50 -13.96
C CYS A 325 6.81 11.95 -13.48
N GLY A 326 6.06 12.83 -14.15
CA GLY A 326 5.90 14.20 -13.71
C GLY A 326 5.16 14.32 -12.37
N GLY A 327 4.77 15.54 -12.03
CA GLY A 327 3.80 15.76 -10.96
C GLY A 327 2.47 15.05 -11.23
N PHE A 328 1.55 15.12 -10.27
CA PHE A 328 0.19 14.65 -10.51
C PHE A 328 -0.41 15.39 -11.70
N ASN A 329 -1.02 14.67 -12.64
CA ASN A 329 -1.88 15.30 -13.64
C ASN A 329 -3.19 15.76 -12.98
N ASP A 330 -4.02 16.55 -13.68
CA ASP A 330 -5.24 17.14 -13.09
C ASP A 330 -6.20 16.09 -12.50
N ASP A 331 -6.29 14.91 -13.13
CA ASP A 331 -7.11 13.81 -12.64
C ASP A 331 -6.50 13.17 -11.38
N GLU A 332 -5.20 12.88 -11.40
CA GLU A 332 -4.45 12.35 -10.25
C GLU A 332 -4.44 13.34 -9.09
N PHE A 333 -4.27 14.63 -9.36
CA PHE A 333 -4.26 15.70 -8.38
C PHE A 333 -5.66 15.93 -7.84
N GLY A 334 -6.69 15.89 -8.68
CA GLY A 334 -8.08 15.97 -8.25
C GLY A 334 -8.48 14.79 -7.37
N VAL A 335 -8.00 13.57 -7.67
CA VAL A 335 -8.16 12.41 -6.79
C VAL A 335 -7.37 12.61 -5.50
N TRP A 336 -6.12 13.06 -5.57
CA TRP A 336 -5.28 13.31 -4.39
C TRP A 336 -5.90 14.37 -3.47
N LEU A 337 -6.33 15.52 -4.00
CA LEU A 337 -6.90 16.67 -3.29
C LEU A 337 -8.25 16.34 -2.61
N LYS A 338 -9.09 15.50 -3.24
CA LYS A 338 -10.36 15.05 -2.66
C LYS A 338 -10.19 14.18 -1.41
N HIS A 339 -9.01 13.58 -1.23
CA HIS A 339 -8.73 12.63 -0.15
C HIS A 339 -7.61 13.09 0.80
N HIS A 340 -6.86 14.12 0.40
CA HIS A 340 -5.93 14.86 1.24
C HIS A 340 -6.35 16.34 1.20
N PRO A 341 -7.53 16.72 1.73
CA PRO A 341 -7.91 18.11 1.81
C PRO A 341 -6.92 18.80 2.76
N PRO A 342 -5.89 19.53 2.28
CA PRO A 342 -4.94 20.11 3.19
C PRO A 342 -5.59 21.36 3.79
N PHE A 343 -5.26 21.71 5.04
CA PHE A 343 -4.52 22.91 5.46
C PHE A 343 -4.87 24.31 4.88
N PHE A 344 -5.54 24.38 3.74
CA PHE A 344 -5.97 25.55 2.99
C PHE A 344 -7.35 26.06 3.43
N THR A 345 -8.19 25.25 4.05
CA THR A 345 -9.46 25.75 4.60
C THR A 345 -9.24 26.75 5.75
N GLU A 346 -8.10 26.68 6.45
CA GLU A 346 -7.76 27.63 7.54
C GLU A 346 -7.04 28.90 7.04
N HIS A 347 -6.53 28.89 5.80
CA HIS A 347 -5.74 29.99 5.21
C HIS A 347 -6.21 30.40 3.81
N GLU A 348 -7.46 30.08 3.44
CA GLU A 348 -8.04 30.34 2.12
C GLU A 348 -7.98 31.84 1.78
N ASP A 349 -8.21 32.69 2.79
CA ASP A 349 -8.13 34.16 2.67
C ASP A 349 -6.69 34.67 2.44
N GLU A 350 -5.67 34.07 3.07
CA GLU A 350 -4.26 34.43 2.87
C GLU A 350 -3.74 34.03 1.50
N LEU A 351 -4.23 32.90 0.96
CA LEU A 351 -3.90 32.43 -0.39
C LEU A 351 -4.61 33.22 -1.48
N ALA A 352 -5.85 33.66 -1.24
CA ALA A 352 -6.55 34.58 -2.12
C ALA A 352 -5.79 35.92 -2.25
N LEU A 353 -5.24 36.43 -1.15
CA LEU A 353 -4.42 37.65 -1.12
C LEU A 353 -3.11 37.52 -1.94
N LEU A 354 -2.43 36.37 -1.87
CA LEU A 354 -1.23 36.11 -2.67
C LEU A 354 -1.54 36.02 -4.17
N THR A 355 -2.70 35.49 -4.52
CA THR A 355 -3.13 35.35 -5.93
C THR A 355 -3.47 36.72 -6.55
N VAL A 356 -4.03 37.65 -5.77
CA VAL A 356 -4.29 39.03 -6.21
C VAL A 356 -3.00 39.82 -6.43
N LEU A 357 -1.97 39.65 -5.59
CA LEU A 357 -0.70 40.37 -5.73
C LEU A 357 0.08 40.01 -7.02
N CYS A 358 -0.03 38.77 -7.49
CA CYS A 358 0.57 38.35 -8.77
C CYS A 358 -0.16 38.92 -10.00
N SER A 359 -1.42 39.36 -9.87
CA SER A 359 -2.20 39.93 -10.98
C SER A 359 -2.03 41.45 -11.15
N VAL A 360 -1.42 42.13 -10.18
CA VAL A 360 -1.20 43.59 -10.21
C VAL A 360 0.24 43.96 -10.64
N SER A 361 1.12 42.97 -10.84
CA SER A 361 2.48 43.19 -11.32
C SER A 361 2.63 42.74 -12.77
N ASN A 362 1.97 43.46 -13.69
CA ASN A 362 2.29 43.45 -15.11
C ASN A 362 2.53 44.88 -15.58
#